data_AF-A0A9E4GC67-F1
#
_entry.id   AF-A0A9E4GC67-F1
#
_cell.length_a   1.000
_cell.length_b   1.000
_cell.length_c   1.000
_cell.angle_alpha   90.00
_cell.angle_beta   90.00
_cell.angle_gamma   90.00
#
_symmetry.space_group_name_H-M   'P 1'
#
loop_
_entity.id
_entity.type
_entity.pdbx_description
1 polymer ?
#
loop_
_entity_poly.entity_id
_entity_poly.type
_entity_poly.pdbx_seq_one_letter_code
_entity_poly.pdbx_strand_id
1 'polypeptide(L)'
;EYAMAFMDDLRSRLANRVQLTTDGHKAYLEAVEGAFGGDVDYAMLVKLYGEAPEAEKRYSPATCVGTRKRRIEGNPDPSAVSTSYVERQNLTMRMQMRRFTRLTNAFSKKFENHMHMVALYTVWYNFIRIHKTLRVTPAMAAGLSETVWDMDDLVRIMDERAPKPGPRGPYRKRQISN
;
A
#
# COMPACT_ATOMS: atom_id res chain seq x y z
N GLU A 1 -10.43 -10.54 11.20
CA GLU A 1 -10.79 -10.78 9.79
C GLU A 1 -9.85 -10.08 8.81
N TYR A 2 -9.84 -8.75 8.69
CA TYR A 2 -9.02 -8.06 7.67
C TYR A 2 -7.52 -8.32 7.74
N ALA A 3 -6.93 -8.36 8.94
CA ALA A 3 -5.50 -8.67 9.10
C ALA A 3 -5.16 -10.11 8.67
N MET A 4 -6.06 -11.07 8.95
CA MET A 4 -5.92 -12.48 8.52
C MET A 4 -5.93 -12.54 6.99
N ALA A 5 -6.98 -12.02 6.37
CA ALA A 5 -7.13 -12.05 4.90
C ALA A 5 -5.95 -11.37 4.18
N PHE A 6 -5.42 -10.29 4.74
CA PHE A 6 -4.24 -9.63 4.21
C PHE A 6 -2.97 -10.48 4.33
N MET A 7 -2.74 -11.12 5.49
CA MET A 7 -1.57 -11.96 5.70
C MET A 7 -1.63 -13.27 4.89
N ASP A 8 -2.82 -13.85 4.72
CA ASP A 8 -3.03 -15.02 3.86
C ASP A 8 -2.75 -14.69 2.39
N ASP A 9 -3.26 -13.56 1.88
CA ASP A 9 -2.95 -13.08 0.53
C ASP A 9 -1.45 -12.81 0.36
N LEU A 10 -0.80 -12.21 1.37
CA LEU A 10 0.65 -11.99 1.37
C LEU A 10 1.41 -13.31 1.31
N ARG A 11 1.09 -14.28 2.17
CA ARG A 11 1.75 -15.59 2.21
C ARG A 11 1.64 -16.31 0.87
N SER A 12 0.48 -16.24 0.23
CA SER A 12 0.22 -16.92 -1.05
C SER A 12 1.11 -16.42 -2.20
N ARG A 13 1.67 -15.20 -2.07
CA ARG A 13 2.52 -14.54 -3.08
C ARG A 13 4.01 -14.68 -2.80
N LEU A 14 4.39 -15.27 -1.67
CA LEU A 14 5.77 -15.46 -1.26
C LEU A 14 6.20 -16.90 -1.54
N ALA A 15 7.25 -17.03 -2.37
CA ALA A 15 7.82 -18.33 -2.73
C ALA A 15 8.76 -18.89 -1.65
N ASN A 16 9.33 -18.01 -0.81
CA ASN A 16 10.37 -18.35 0.16
C ASN A 16 10.03 -17.78 1.54
N ARG A 17 10.67 -18.33 2.57
CA ARG A 17 10.71 -17.72 3.90
C ARG A 17 11.26 -16.30 3.83
N VAL A 18 10.63 -15.37 4.53
CA VAL A 18 11.03 -13.95 4.56
C VAL A 18 11.14 -13.42 5.99
N GLN A 19 11.82 -12.29 6.13
CA GLN A 19 11.71 -11.45 7.31
C GLN A 19 10.55 -10.46 7.14
N LEU A 20 9.65 -10.44 8.13
CA LEU A 20 8.49 -9.54 8.16
C LEU A 20 8.62 -8.57 9.34
N THR A 21 8.34 -7.29 9.11
CA THR A 21 8.22 -6.29 10.18
C THR A 21 6.87 -5.60 10.12
N THR A 22 6.16 -5.58 11.24
CA THR A 22 4.89 -4.85 11.41
C THR A 22 5.03 -3.75 12.46
N ASP A 23 4.02 -2.89 12.55
CA ASP A 23 3.90 -1.92 13.63
C ASP A 23 3.40 -2.58 14.93
N GLY A 24 3.06 -1.77 15.93
CA GLY A 24 2.56 -2.24 17.24
C GLY A 24 1.18 -2.90 17.26
N HIS A 25 0.50 -3.06 16.11
CA HIS A 25 -0.89 -3.51 16.11
C HIS A 25 -1.02 -5.00 16.46
N LYS A 26 -1.64 -5.29 17.61
CA LYS A 26 -1.80 -6.65 18.16
C LYS A 26 -2.47 -7.66 17.21
N ALA A 27 -3.35 -7.23 16.29
CA ALA A 27 -4.02 -8.13 15.36
C ALA A 27 -3.04 -8.87 14.43
N TYR A 28 -1.84 -8.31 14.21
CA TYR A 28 -0.81 -8.99 13.44
C TYR A 28 -0.14 -10.15 14.16
N LEU A 29 -0.27 -10.28 15.48
CA LEU A 29 0.28 -11.44 16.19
C LEU A 29 -0.44 -12.72 15.76
N GLU A 30 -1.77 -12.72 15.80
CA GLU A 30 -2.59 -13.85 15.38
C GLU A 30 -2.58 -14.03 13.85
N ALA A 31 -2.58 -12.94 13.09
CA ALA A 31 -2.62 -13.01 11.63
C ALA A 31 -1.34 -13.54 10.99
N VAL A 32 -0.17 -13.17 11.52
CA VAL A 32 1.10 -13.68 11.00
C VAL A 32 1.26 -15.15 11.37
N GLU A 33 0.99 -15.54 12.62
CA GLU A 33 0.98 -16.94 13.04
C GLU A 33 0.00 -17.78 12.19
N GLY A 34 -1.21 -17.29 11.98
CA GLY A 34 -2.21 -18.02 11.20
C GLY A 34 -1.82 -18.24 9.73
N ALA A 35 -1.18 -17.26 9.10
CA ALA A 35 -0.82 -17.33 7.69
C ALA A 35 0.52 -18.03 7.43
N PHE A 36 1.52 -17.81 8.28
CA PHE A 36 2.88 -18.30 8.09
C PHE A 36 3.23 -19.50 8.99
N GLY A 37 2.51 -19.67 10.11
CA GLY A 37 2.99 -20.48 11.24
C GLY A 37 4.44 -20.10 11.56
N GLY A 38 5.29 -21.10 11.74
CA GLY A 38 6.72 -20.90 11.94
C GLY A 38 7.55 -20.50 10.71
N ASP A 39 6.96 -20.37 9.51
CA ASP A 39 7.67 -20.13 8.24
C ASP A 39 7.95 -18.63 7.96
N VAL A 40 8.31 -17.88 9.00
CA VAL A 40 8.62 -16.44 8.90
C VAL A 40 9.58 -16.00 10.01
N ASP A 41 10.45 -15.03 9.71
CA ASP A 41 11.23 -14.32 10.71
C ASP A 41 10.53 -13.01 11.06
N TYR A 42 9.76 -13.00 12.15
CA TYR A 42 8.81 -11.93 12.44
C TYR A 42 9.26 -11.06 13.62
N ALA A 43 9.28 -9.75 13.38
CA ALA A 43 9.48 -8.74 14.42
C ALA A 43 8.42 -7.62 14.34
N MET A 44 8.14 -7.00 15.47
CA MET A 44 7.36 -5.77 15.54
C MET A 44 8.29 -4.59 15.87
N LEU A 45 8.05 -3.45 15.22
CA LEU A 45 8.62 -2.16 15.62
C LEU A 45 7.51 -1.31 16.23
N VAL A 46 7.57 -1.15 17.55
CA VAL A 46 6.60 -0.36 18.31
C VAL A 46 7.14 1.04 18.50
N LYS A 47 6.45 2.05 17.98
CA LYS A 47 6.76 3.45 18.26
C LYS A 47 6.21 3.84 19.62
N LEU A 48 7.05 4.49 20.41
CA LEU A 48 6.68 5.07 21.71
C LEU A 48 6.39 6.54 21.48
N TYR A 49 5.17 6.97 21.81
CA TYR A 49 4.75 8.35 21.71
C TYR A 49 4.62 8.94 23.12
N GLY A 50 5.09 10.17 23.30
CA GLY A 50 4.94 10.92 24.55
C GLY A 50 3.53 11.49 24.72
N GLU A 51 3.37 12.39 25.69
CA GLU A 51 2.10 13.07 25.91
C GLU A 51 1.73 13.98 24.73
N ALA A 52 0.45 14.01 24.39
CA ALA A 52 -0.06 14.91 23.37
C ALA A 52 -0.11 16.34 23.94
N PRO A 53 0.41 17.36 23.24
CA PRO A 53 0.33 18.73 23.73
C PRO A 53 -1.13 19.18 23.89
N GLU A 54 -1.47 19.75 25.06
CA GLU A 54 -2.84 20.11 25.48
C GLU A 54 -3.47 21.29 24.72
N ALA A 55 -2.77 21.97 23.81
CA ALA A 55 -3.28 23.17 23.15
C ALA A 55 -3.17 23.17 21.60
N GLU A 56 -4.32 23.40 20.95
CA GLU A 56 -4.51 24.00 19.62
C GLU A 56 -3.79 23.42 18.39
N LYS A 57 -3.51 22.11 18.32
CA LYS A 57 -3.18 21.50 17.02
C LYS A 57 -3.93 20.19 16.82
N ARG A 58 -5.18 20.29 16.35
CA ARG A 58 -6.09 19.17 15.97
C ARG A 58 -5.48 18.11 15.04
N TYR A 59 -4.29 18.38 14.47
CA TYR A 59 -3.59 17.53 13.51
C TYR A 59 -2.10 17.27 13.82
N SER A 60 -1.58 17.71 14.98
CA SER A 60 -0.20 17.36 15.36
C SER A 60 -0.15 16.03 16.11
N PRO A 61 0.58 15.03 15.61
CA PRO A 61 0.76 13.79 16.34
C PRO A 61 1.57 14.05 17.62
N ALA A 62 1.39 13.18 18.61
CA ALA A 62 2.26 13.15 19.78
C ALA A 62 3.73 12.94 19.35
N THR A 63 4.66 13.52 20.11
CA THR A 63 6.09 13.39 19.82
C THR A 63 6.51 11.93 19.94
N CYS A 64 7.13 11.38 18.89
CA CYS A 64 7.74 10.05 18.95
C CYS A 64 8.98 10.14 19.85
N VAL A 65 8.93 9.51 21.02
CA VAL A 65 10.00 9.54 22.04
C VAL A 65 10.96 8.36 21.91
N GLY A 66 10.62 7.35 21.12
CA GLY A 66 11.50 6.22 20.87
C GLY A 66 10.86 5.11 20.04
N THR A 67 11.62 4.05 19.80
CA THR A 67 11.14 2.84 19.15
C THR A 67 11.60 1.61 19.92
N ARG A 68 10.75 0.58 19.98
CA ARG A 68 11.05 -0.70 20.59
C ARG A 68 10.90 -1.80 19.56
N LYS A 69 11.99 -2.47 19.24
CA LYS A 69 11.99 -3.68 18.41
C LYS A 69 11.67 -4.89 19.29
N ARG A 70 10.75 -5.73 18.86
CA ARG A 70 10.36 -6.96 19.55
C ARG A 70 10.43 -8.11 18.55
N ARG A 71 11.31 -9.09 18.82
CA ARG A 71 11.25 -10.38 18.14
C ARG A 71 9.97 -11.10 18.57
N ILE A 72 9.19 -11.57 17.59
CA ILE A 72 8.00 -12.37 17.83
C ILE A 72 8.31 -13.83 17.51
N GLU A 73 8.84 -14.10 16.32
CA GLU A 73 9.08 -15.46 15.83
C GLU A 73 10.32 -15.55 14.95
N GLY A 74 10.91 -16.75 14.88
CA GLY A 74 12.09 -17.02 14.08
C GLY A 74 13.33 -16.27 14.56
N ASN A 75 14.21 -15.95 13.62
CA ASN A 75 15.48 -15.27 13.87
C ASN A 75 15.64 -14.02 12.97
N PRO A 76 14.80 -12.98 13.14
CA PRO A 76 14.89 -11.76 12.35
C PRO A 76 16.18 -11.00 12.66
N ASP A 77 16.84 -10.48 11.62
CA ASP A 77 17.97 -9.57 11.77
C ASP A 77 17.48 -8.26 12.40
N PRO A 78 17.94 -7.93 13.64
CA PRO A 78 17.55 -6.70 14.31
C PRO A 78 17.90 -5.43 13.53
N SER A 79 18.93 -5.45 12.68
CA SER A 79 19.34 -4.29 11.90
C SER A 79 18.30 -3.92 10.83
N ALA A 80 17.68 -4.93 10.21
CA ALA A 80 16.69 -4.77 9.15
C ALA A 80 15.27 -4.48 9.65
N VAL A 81 14.98 -4.67 10.95
CA VAL A 81 13.65 -4.36 11.53
C VAL A 81 13.35 -2.86 11.42
N SER A 82 12.42 -2.50 10.53
CA SER A 82 12.00 -1.11 10.29
C SER A 82 10.60 -1.02 9.69
N THR A 83 9.83 0.02 10.06
CA THR A 83 8.58 0.42 9.39
C THR A 83 8.76 1.67 8.51
N SER A 84 9.95 2.28 8.51
CA SER A 84 10.16 3.58 7.86
C SER A 84 9.94 3.55 6.35
N TYR A 85 10.22 2.42 5.68
CA TYR A 85 10.02 2.27 4.25
C TYR A 85 8.54 2.31 3.85
N VAL A 86 7.70 1.50 4.51
CA VAL A 86 6.25 1.50 4.26
C VAL A 86 5.61 2.82 4.67
N GLU A 87 6.09 3.45 5.73
CA GLU A 87 5.63 4.78 6.15
C GLU A 87 5.96 5.86 5.11
N ARG A 88 7.17 5.83 4.54
CA ARG A 88 7.57 6.74 3.46
C ARG A 88 6.75 6.49 2.20
N GLN A 89 6.48 5.24 1.86
CA GLN A 89 5.63 4.88 0.72
C GLN A 89 4.21 5.43 0.93
N ASN A 90 3.63 5.22 2.12
CA ASN A 90 2.31 5.72 2.49
C ASN A 90 2.25 7.25 2.40
N LEU A 91 3.27 7.96 2.91
CA LEU A 91 3.36 9.42 2.76
C LEU A 91 3.39 9.82 1.27
N THR A 92 4.20 9.15 0.48
CA THR A 92 4.35 9.45 -0.97
C THR A 92 3.02 9.27 -1.70
N MET A 93 2.32 8.16 -1.43
CA MET A 93 1.00 7.89 -1.97
C MET A 93 -0.01 8.98 -1.61
N ARG A 94 -0.04 9.43 -0.34
CA ARG A 94 -0.94 10.51 0.10
C ARG A 94 -0.64 11.85 -0.56
N MET A 95 0.64 12.14 -0.80
CA MET A 95 1.07 13.40 -1.42
C MET A 95 0.82 13.42 -2.92
N GLN A 96 0.85 12.27 -3.59
CA GLN A 96 0.74 12.17 -5.05
C GLN A 96 -0.68 11.81 -5.52
N MET A 97 -1.57 11.39 -4.61
CA MET A 97 -2.94 11.02 -4.92
C MET A 97 -3.93 11.84 -4.09
N ARG A 98 -4.67 12.74 -4.75
CA ARG A 98 -5.68 13.57 -4.09
C ARG A 98 -6.80 12.79 -3.39
N ARG A 99 -7.03 11.52 -3.75
CA ARG A 99 -8.05 10.65 -3.10
C ARG A 99 -7.75 10.31 -1.64
N PHE A 100 -6.48 10.42 -1.22
CA PHE A 100 -6.08 10.24 0.17
C PHE A 100 -5.94 11.57 0.93
N THR A 101 -6.21 12.70 0.27
CA THR A 101 -6.26 14.00 0.92
C THR A 101 -7.58 14.16 1.65
N ARG A 102 -7.53 14.67 2.89
CA ARG A 102 -8.73 14.96 3.68
C ARG A 102 -9.45 16.20 3.12
N LEU A 103 -10.79 16.25 3.23
CA LEU A 103 -11.62 17.40 2.82
C LEU A 103 -11.37 17.83 1.35
N THR A 104 -11.30 16.85 0.46
CA THR A 104 -11.04 17.06 -0.97
C THR A 104 -12.28 16.76 -1.79
N ASN A 105 -12.48 17.50 -2.89
CA ASN A 105 -13.53 17.19 -3.87
C ASN A 105 -13.13 16.04 -4.81
N ALA A 106 -11.86 15.61 -4.79
CA ALA A 106 -11.33 14.54 -5.64
C ALA A 106 -11.50 13.15 -5.00
N PHE A 107 -12.64 12.88 -4.36
CA PHE A 107 -12.94 11.59 -3.73
C PHE A 107 -13.55 10.59 -4.72
N SER A 108 -13.49 9.30 -4.36
CA SER A 108 -14.15 8.24 -5.13
C SER A 108 -15.54 8.00 -4.58
N LYS A 109 -16.58 8.11 -5.42
CA LYS A 109 -17.97 7.80 -5.02
C LYS A 109 -18.22 6.30 -4.82
N LYS A 110 -17.39 5.48 -5.46
CA LYS A 110 -17.45 4.01 -5.46
C LYS A 110 -16.12 3.45 -4.98
N PHE A 111 -16.16 2.34 -4.24
CA PHE A 111 -14.96 1.69 -3.72
C PHE A 111 -14.08 1.14 -4.85
N GLU A 112 -14.70 0.54 -5.87
CA GLU A 112 -14.03 0.00 -7.04
C GLU A 112 -13.21 1.07 -7.76
N ASN A 113 -13.78 2.28 -7.89
CA ASN A 113 -13.05 3.40 -8.48
C ASN A 113 -11.80 3.73 -7.64
N HIS A 114 -11.89 3.71 -6.31
CA HIS A 114 -10.74 3.94 -5.44
C HIS A 114 -9.66 2.88 -5.66
N MET A 115 -10.04 1.61 -5.72
CA MET A 115 -9.13 0.51 -6.05
C MET A 115 -8.44 0.72 -7.40
N HIS A 116 -9.19 1.09 -8.45
CA HIS A 116 -8.61 1.37 -9.77
C HIS A 116 -7.57 2.48 -9.74
N MET A 117 -7.78 3.54 -8.96
CA MET A 117 -6.77 4.60 -8.85
C MET A 117 -5.53 4.15 -8.07
N VAL A 118 -5.67 3.33 -7.04
CA VAL A 118 -4.52 2.72 -6.36
C VAL A 118 -3.73 1.82 -7.32
N ALA A 119 -4.42 1.07 -8.19
CA ALA A 119 -3.77 0.26 -9.23
C ALA A 119 -3.02 1.15 -10.24
N LEU A 120 -3.67 2.18 -10.78
CA LEU A 120 -3.04 3.13 -11.71
C LEU A 120 -1.81 3.82 -11.09
N TYR A 121 -1.93 4.27 -9.84
CA TYR A 121 -0.80 4.86 -9.11
C TYR A 121 0.35 3.86 -8.94
N THR A 122 0.04 2.61 -8.60
CA THR A 122 1.06 1.57 -8.43
C THR A 122 1.83 1.33 -9.72
N VAL A 123 1.15 1.26 -10.87
CA VAL A 123 1.82 1.10 -12.17
C VAL A 123 2.65 2.33 -12.50
N TRP A 124 2.05 3.52 -12.41
CA TRP A 124 2.75 4.77 -12.71
C TRP A 124 4.00 4.98 -11.83
N TYR A 125 3.89 4.73 -10.53
CA TYR A 125 5.01 4.92 -9.60
C TYR A 125 6.18 3.98 -9.89
N ASN A 126 5.89 2.71 -10.23
CA ASN A 126 6.92 1.69 -10.39
C ASN A 126 7.50 1.61 -11.81
N PHE A 127 6.68 1.81 -12.86
CA PHE A 127 7.08 1.55 -14.24
C PHE A 127 7.32 2.82 -15.07
N ILE A 128 6.67 3.93 -14.74
CA ILE A 128 6.73 5.17 -15.54
C ILE A 128 7.60 6.24 -14.86
N ARG A 129 7.42 6.42 -13.55
CA ARG A 129 8.11 7.50 -12.81
C ARG A 129 9.57 7.16 -12.55
N ILE A 130 10.48 7.99 -13.07
CA ILE A 130 11.89 7.95 -12.70
C ILE A 130 12.05 8.41 -11.24
N HIS A 131 12.65 7.56 -10.40
CA HIS A 131 12.85 7.87 -8.99
C HIS A 131 14.10 8.74 -8.80
N LYS A 132 13.96 9.87 -8.09
CA LYS A 132 15.02 10.89 -7.95
C LYS A 132 16.37 10.33 -7.51
N THR A 133 16.38 9.42 -6.54
CA THR A 133 17.62 8.83 -6.01
C THR A 133 18.13 7.67 -6.85
N LEU A 134 17.24 6.86 -7.44
CA LEU A 134 17.65 5.68 -8.21
C LEU A 134 18.09 6.06 -9.63
N ARG A 135 17.65 7.23 -10.13
CA ARG A 135 17.85 7.70 -11.51
C ARG A 135 17.23 6.82 -12.59
N VAL A 136 16.59 5.71 -12.20
CA VAL A 136 15.76 4.81 -13.01
C VAL A 136 14.40 4.62 -12.35
N THR A 137 13.49 3.86 -12.98
CA THR A 137 12.20 3.51 -12.37
C THR A 137 12.39 2.44 -11.28
N PRO A 138 11.51 2.38 -10.26
CA PRO A 138 11.59 1.33 -9.25
C PRO A 138 11.53 -0.09 -9.82
N ALA A 139 10.73 -0.32 -10.87
CA ALA A 139 10.63 -1.62 -11.54
C ALA A 139 11.97 -2.01 -12.21
N MET A 140 12.67 -1.05 -12.83
CA MET A 140 14.01 -1.30 -13.38
C MET A 140 15.03 -1.62 -12.28
N ALA A 141 15.03 -0.86 -11.19
CA ALA A 141 15.92 -1.12 -10.05
C ALA A 141 15.67 -2.49 -9.40
N ALA A 142 14.44 -3.00 -9.48
CA ALA A 142 14.05 -4.33 -9.01
C ALA A 142 14.25 -5.44 -10.05
N GLY A 143 14.72 -5.12 -11.27
CA GLY A 143 14.89 -6.10 -12.35
C GLY A 143 13.57 -6.61 -12.96
N LEU A 144 12.45 -5.92 -12.73
CA LEU A 144 11.13 -6.29 -13.26
C LEU A 144 10.86 -5.72 -14.66
N SER A 145 11.66 -4.77 -15.11
CA SER A 145 11.56 -4.18 -16.44
C SER A 145 12.92 -3.69 -16.92
N GLU A 146 13.20 -3.85 -18.20
CA GLU A 146 14.45 -3.39 -18.83
C GLU A 146 14.36 -1.94 -19.35
N THR A 147 13.14 -1.42 -19.50
CA THR A 147 12.88 -0.11 -20.11
C THR A 147 11.95 0.73 -19.24
N VAL A 148 12.01 2.05 -19.45
CA VAL A 148 11.06 3.00 -18.85
C VAL A 148 9.78 2.96 -19.67
N TRP A 149 8.63 2.85 -19.01
CA TRP A 149 7.33 2.93 -19.67
C TRP A 149 6.86 4.38 -19.76
N ASP A 150 5.97 4.65 -20.70
CA ASP A 150 5.19 5.88 -20.73
C ASP A 150 3.69 5.62 -20.50
N MET A 151 2.88 6.66 -20.67
CA MET A 151 1.42 6.53 -20.52
C MET A 151 0.78 5.78 -21.69
N ASP A 152 1.38 5.79 -22.87
CA ASP A 152 0.86 5.11 -24.06
C ASP A 152 1.02 3.60 -23.89
N ASP A 153 2.13 3.14 -23.31
CA ASP A 153 2.33 1.73 -22.92
C ASP A 153 1.22 1.25 -21.95
N LEU A 154 0.87 2.08 -20.98
CA LEU A 154 -0.20 1.77 -20.03
C LEU A 154 -1.56 1.65 -20.73
N VAL A 155 -1.89 2.62 -21.58
CA VAL A 155 -3.16 2.61 -22.34
C VAL A 155 -3.21 1.39 -23.26
N ARG A 156 -2.13 1.08 -23.98
CA ARG A 156 -2.03 -0.09 -24.86
C ARG A 156 -2.36 -1.39 -24.10
N ILE A 157 -1.73 -1.61 -22.94
CA ILE A 157 -1.97 -2.82 -22.12
C ILE A 157 -3.41 -2.85 -21.58
N MET A 158 -3.96 -1.69 -21.24
CA MET A 158 -5.36 -1.60 -20.81
C MET A 158 -6.32 -1.98 -21.95
N ASP A 159 -6.09 -1.49 -23.16
CA ASP A 159 -6.92 -1.78 -24.34
C ASP A 159 -6.81 -3.23 -24.78
N GLU A 160 -5.61 -3.82 -24.75
CA GLU A 160 -5.39 -5.24 -25.05
C GLU A 160 -6.15 -6.18 -24.08
N ARG A 161 -6.30 -5.76 -22.82
CA ARG A 161 -7.02 -6.52 -21.79
C ARG A 161 -8.51 -6.18 -21.73
N ALA A 162 -8.92 -5.04 -22.29
CA ALA A 162 -10.31 -4.62 -22.27
C ALA A 162 -11.16 -5.57 -23.12
N PRO A 163 -12.35 -5.98 -22.64
CA PRO A 163 -13.27 -6.71 -23.49
C PRO A 163 -13.64 -5.84 -24.69
N LYS A 164 -13.70 -6.46 -25.89
CA LYS A 164 -14.09 -5.74 -27.11
C LYS A 164 -15.42 -5.00 -26.87
N PRO A 165 -15.50 -3.69 -27.17
CA PRO A 165 -16.70 -2.93 -26.90
C PRO A 165 -17.89 -3.55 -27.67
N GLY A 166 -18.89 -4.03 -26.91
CA GLY A 166 -20.15 -4.49 -27.46
C GLY A 166 -21.03 -3.32 -27.91
N PRO A 167 -22.11 -3.60 -28.68
CA PRO A 167 -23.06 -2.57 -29.05
C PRO A 167 -23.64 -1.90 -27.80
N ARG A 168 -23.77 -0.56 -27.86
CA ARG A 168 -24.32 0.24 -26.76
C ARG A 168 -25.71 -0.27 -26.40
N GLY A 169 -25.90 -0.67 -25.14
CA GLY A 169 -27.21 -1.06 -24.61
C GLY A 169 -28.22 0.11 -24.62
N PRO A 170 -29.53 -0.18 -24.56
CA PRO A 170 -30.57 0.85 -24.57
C PRO A 170 -30.42 1.82 -23.39
N TYR A 171 -30.78 3.09 -23.61
CA TYR A 171 -30.71 4.12 -22.58
C TYR A 171 -31.63 3.75 -21.40
N ARG A 172 -31.10 3.76 -20.17
CA ARG A 172 -31.91 3.53 -18.97
C ARG A 172 -32.90 4.68 -18.78
N LYS A 173 -34.20 4.42 -18.95
CA LYS A 173 -35.25 5.37 -18.61
C LYS A 173 -35.23 5.61 -17.09
N ARG A 174 -35.12 6.88 -16.69
CA ARG A 174 -35.21 7.30 -15.29
C ARG A 174 -36.68 7.18 -14.87
N GLN A 175 -37.01 6.24 -13.98
CA GLN A 175 -38.33 6.23 -13.36
C GLN A 175 -38.42 7.44 -12.42
N ILE A 176 -39.29 8.38 -12.76
CA ILE A 176 -39.66 9.49 -11.89
C ILE A 176 -40.83 8.97 -11.06
N SER A 177 -40.61 8.72 -9.77
CA SER A 177 -41.70 8.50 -8.82
C SER A 177 -42.29 9.85 -8.44
N ASN A 178 -43.61 10.02 -8.63
CA ASN A 178 -44.38 11.15 -8.11
C ASN A 178 -44.47 11.11 -6.59
#